data_AF-A0A970LDU8-F1
#
_entry.id   AF-A0A970LDU8-F1
#
_cell.length_a   1.000
_cell.length_b   1.000
_cell.length_c   1.000
_cell.angle_alpha   90.00
_cell.angle_beta   90.00
_cell.angle_gamma   90.00
#
_symmetry.space_group_name_H-M   'P 1'
#
loop_
_entity.id
_entity.type
_entity.pdbx_description
1 polymer ?
#
loop_
_entity_poly.entity_id
_entity_poly.type
_entity_poly.pdbx_seq_one_letter_code
_entity_poly.pdbx_strand_id
1 'polypeptide(L)' 'MARMEHDLTKLKQGVKALNIDITDEQLKKFDKYISLLIQWNKKMNLTAIVEPEAIIVDHFLDSISILGEMNVED' A
#
# COMPACT_ATOMS: atom_id res chain seq x y z
N MET A 1 -14.04 3.03 -15.41
CA MET A 1 -13.11 2.99 -14.25
C MET A 1 -13.21 1.60 -13.63
N ALA A 2 -12.09 0.91 -13.41
CA ALA A 2 -12.11 -0.38 -12.70
C ALA A 2 -12.48 -0.13 -11.23
N ARG A 3 -13.37 -0.95 -10.67
CA ARG A 3 -13.84 -0.83 -9.29
C ARG A 3 -12.72 -1.28 -8.34
N MET A 4 -12.39 -0.46 -7.34
CA MET A 4 -11.50 -0.88 -6.26
C MET A 4 -12.28 -1.71 -5.23
N GLU A 5 -11.63 -2.71 -4.65
CA GLU A 5 -12.21 -3.60 -3.63
C GLU A 5 -12.02 -3.05 -2.21
N HIS A 6 -10.86 -2.42 -1.93
CA HIS A 6 -10.50 -1.90 -0.62
C HIS A 6 -10.48 -0.36 -0.58
N ASP A 7 -10.63 0.20 0.62
CA ASP A 7 -10.45 1.63 0.84
C ASP A 7 -8.96 2.01 0.86
N LEU A 8 -8.52 2.72 -0.17
CA LEU A 8 -7.13 3.21 -0.31
C LEU A 8 -6.94 4.65 0.16
N THR A 9 -7.91 5.23 0.88
CA THR A 9 -7.84 6.64 1.31
C THR A 9 -6.57 6.93 2.11
N LYS A 10 -6.20 6.05 3.04
CA LYS A 10 -4.96 6.19 3.82
C LYS A 10 -3.71 6.12 2.96
N LEU A 11 -3.66 5.21 1.99
CA LEU A 11 -2.51 5.09 1.08
C LEU A 11 -2.31 6.40 0.30
N LYS A 12 -3.39 6.94 -0.28
CA LYS A 12 -3.37 8.21 -1.03
C LYS A 12 -2.91 9.37 -0.16
N GLN A 13 -3.38 9.45 1.08
CA GLN A 13 -2.98 10.49 2.02
C GLN A 13 -1.51 10.35 2.43
N GLY A 14 -1.06 9.14 2.72
CA GLY A 14 0.31 8.86 3.15
C GLY A 14 1.34 9.16 2.07
N VAL A 15 1.15 8.67 0.84
CA VAL A 15 2.08 8.97 -0.27
C VAL A 15 2.12 10.46 -0.60
N LYS A 16 0.98 11.16 -0.50
CA LYS A 16 0.94 12.62 -0.65
C LYS A 16 1.71 13.34 0.45
N ALA A 17 1.62 12.88 1.70
CA ALA A 17 2.40 13.43 2.81
C ALA A 17 3.91 13.21 2.63
N LEU A 18 4.30 12.14 1.95
CA LEU A 18 5.67 11.84 1.55
C LEU A 18 6.10 12.57 0.26
N ASN A 19 5.26 13.45 -0.30
CA ASN A 19 5.49 14.15 -1.56
C ASN A 19 5.72 13.20 -2.76
N ILE A 20 5.09 12.03 -2.74
CA ILE A 20 5.16 11.02 -3.79
C ILE A 20 3.84 11.03 -4.57
N ASP A 21 3.94 11.24 -5.89
CA ASP A 21 2.81 11.10 -6.79
C ASP A 21 2.47 9.62 -7.02
N ILE A 22 1.17 9.32 -7.05
CA ILE A 22 0.66 7.97 -7.31
C ILE A 22 -0.40 8.01 -8.40
N THR A 23 -0.26 7.11 -9.38
CA THR A 23 -1.18 6.96 -10.49
C THR A 23 -2.35 6.03 -10.14
N ASP A 24 -3.46 6.16 -10.86
CA ASP A 24 -4.61 5.25 -10.74
C ASP A 24 -4.25 3.79 -11.04
N GLU A 25 -3.26 3.54 -11.89
CA GLU A 25 -2.80 2.18 -12.17
C GLU A 25 -2.04 1.59 -10.97
N GLN A 26 -1.17 2.38 -10.33
CA GLN A 26 -0.47 1.96 -9.11
C GLN A 26 -1.44 1.70 -7.97
N LEU A 27 -2.46 2.55 -7.78
CA LEU A 27 -3.52 2.34 -6.79
C LEU A 27 -4.23 0.99 -7.00
N LYS A 28 -4.58 0.65 -8.25
CA LYS A 28 -5.17 -0.66 -8.56
C LYS A 28 -4.22 -1.82 -8.27
N LYS A 29 -2.92 -1.65 -8.49
CA LYS A 29 -1.92 -2.67 -8.16
C LYS A 29 -1.84 -2.88 -6.64
N PHE A 30 -1.87 -1.82 -5.84
CA PHE A 30 -1.93 -1.93 -4.39
C PHE A 30 -3.21 -2.61 -3.91
N ASP A 31 -4.37 -2.22 -4.44
CA ASP A 31 -5.65 -2.88 -4.14
C ASP A 31 -5.60 -4.38 -4.39
N LYS A 32 -5.12 -4.78 -5.58
CA LYS A 32 -4.91 -6.19 -5.93
C LYS A 32 -3.90 -6.88 -5.02
N TYR A 33 -2.85 -6.18 -4.60
CA TYR A 33 -1.84 -6.76 -3.71
C TYR A 33 -2.42 -7.02 -2.32
N ILE A 34 -3.31 -6.17 -1.80
CA ILE A 34 -4.04 -6.46 -0.55
C ILE A 34 -4.80 -7.78 -0.69
N SER A 35 -5.58 -7.97 -1.76
CA SER A 35 -6.33 -9.21 -1.99
C SER A 35 -5.41 -10.44 -2.04
N LEU A 36 -4.27 -10.32 -2.74
CA LEU A 36 -3.28 -11.40 -2.85
C LEU A 36 -2.61 -11.72 -1.51
N LEU A 37 -2.22 -10.70 -0.76
CA LEU A 37 -1.56 -10.88 0.54
C LEU A 37 -2.50 -11.60 1.51
N ILE A 38 -3.76 -11.17 1.61
CA ILE A 38 -4.78 -11.82 2.45
C ILE A 38 -5.01 -13.27 1.99
N GLN A 39 -5.14 -13.51 0.68
CA GLN A 39 -5.35 -14.85 0.13
C GLN A 39 -4.20 -15.79 0.47
N TRP A 40 -2.97 -15.35 0.29
CA TRP A 40 -1.79 -16.17 0.58
C TRP A 40 -1.54 -16.31 2.08
N ASN A 41 -1.85 -15.29 2.88
CA ASN A 41 -1.73 -15.37 4.33
C ASN A 41 -2.57 -16.52 4.90
N LYS A 42 -3.79 -16.75 4.36
CA LYS A 42 -4.65 -17.89 4.74
C LYS A 42 -4.03 -19.26 4.45
N LYS A 43 -3.11 -19.35 3.49
CA LYS A 43 -2.48 -20.63 3.08
C LYS A 43 -1.21 -20.94 3.88
N MET A 44 -0.46 -19.92 4.27
CA MET A 44 0.92 -20.12 4.78
C MET A 44 1.34 -19.16 5.91
N ASN A 45 0.42 -18.36 6.47
CA ASN A 45 0.67 -17.42 7.59
C ASN A 45 1.89 -16.50 7.36
N LEU A 46 1.87 -15.74 6.26
CA LEU A 46 2.89 -14.75 5.89
C LEU A 46 3.07 -13.62 6.92
N THR A 47 1.99 -13.18 7.57
CA THR A 47 1.99 -12.08 8.53
C THR A 47 0.82 -12.20 9.49
N ALA A 48 0.98 -11.67 10.71
CA ALA A 48 -0.13 -11.52 11.66
C ALA A 48 -1.10 -10.38 11.26
N ILE A 49 -0.70 -9.51 10.33
CA ILE A 49 -1.49 -8.34 9.90
C ILE A 49 -2.41 -8.75 8.75
N VAL A 50 -3.72 -8.69 8.97
CA VAL A 50 -4.73 -9.16 7.99
C VAL A 50 -5.73 -8.09 7.56
N GLU A 51 -5.88 -7.04 8.35
CA GLU A 51 -6.83 -5.96 8.04
C GLU A 51 -6.28 -5.08 6.91
N PRO A 52 -7.05 -4.81 5.83
CA PRO A 52 -6.59 -4.01 4.69
C PRO A 52 -5.97 -2.67 5.09
N GLU A 53 -6.59 -1.98 6.03
CA GLU A 53 -6.14 -0.68 6.53
C GLU A 53 -4.80 -0.78 7.27
N ALA A 54 -4.59 -1.84 8.05
CA ALA A 54 -3.33 -2.11 8.74
C ALA A 54 -2.24 -2.51 7.76
N ILE A 55 -2.56 -3.32 6.74
CA ILE A 55 -1.62 -3.66 5.65
C ILE A 55 -1.12 -2.39 4.95
N ILE A 56 -2.01 -1.44 4.67
CA ILE A 56 -1.64 -0.17 4.04
C ILE A 56 -0.62 0.60 4.89
N VAL A 57 -0.83 0.68 6.21
CA VAL A 57 0.05 1.46 7.09
C VAL A 57 1.36 0.72 7.33
N ASP A 58 1.27 -0.51 7.84
CA ASP A 58 2.40 -1.25 8.40
C ASP A 58 3.26 -1.96 7.34
N HIS A 59 2.71 -2.24 6.15
CA HIS A 59 3.49 -2.83 5.05
C HIS A 59 3.79 -1.81 3.96
N PHE A 60 2.76 -1.14 3.42
CA PHE A 60 2.96 -0.32 2.23
C PHE A 60 3.57 1.04 2.55
N LEU A 61 2.94 1.83 3.41
CA LEU A 61 3.44 3.18 3.74
C LEU A 61 4.78 3.11 4.48
N ASP A 62 4.96 2.14 5.37
CA ASP A 62 6.26 1.89 6.02
C ASP A 62 7.36 1.64 4.98
N SER A 63 7.14 0.75 4.02
CA SER A 63 8.11 0.48 2.95
C SER A 63 8.34 1.69 2.02
N ILE A 64 7.27 2.43 1.68
CA ILE A 64 7.35 3.60 0.79
C ILE A 64 8.06 4.77 1.47
N SER A 65 7.99 4.89 2.81
CA SER A 65 8.58 6.00 3.56
C SER A 65 10.07 6.20 3.28
N ILE A 66 10.78 5.11 2.98
CA ILE A 66 12.19 5.11 2.57
C ILE A 66 12.42 6.02 1.35
N LEU A 67 11.51 6.00 0.37
CA LEU A 67 11.61 6.85 -0.82
C LEU A 67 11.40 8.34 -0.50
N GLY A 68 10.55 8.66 0.48
CA GLY A 68 10.30 10.04 0.91
C GLY A 68 11.50 10.64 1.65
N GLU A 69 12.22 9.82 2.42
CA GLU A 69 13.42 10.21 3.15
C GLU A 69 14.68 10.24 2.26
N MET A 70 14.72 9.43 1.20
CA MET A 70 15.82 9.36 0.23
C MET A 70 15.78 10.48 -0.83
N ASN A 71 15.42 11.71 -0.44
CA ASN A 71 15.75 12.89 -1.25
C ASN A 71 17.27 13.14 -1.18
N VAL A 72 18.04 12.26 -1.83
CA VAL A 72 19.44 12.52 -2.14
C VAL A 72 19.42 13.59 -3.22
N GLU A 73 19.74 14.83 -2.84
CA GLU A 73 20.00 15.89 -3.80
C GLU A 73 21.14 15.41 -4.73
N ASP A 74 20.84 15.27 -6.03
CA ASP A 74 21.84 15.12 -7.09
C ASP A 74 22.52 16.48 -7.40
#